data_AF-A0A6P2B0D4-F1
#
_entry.id   AF-A0A6P2B0D4-F1
#
_cell.length_a   1.000
_cell.length_b   1.000
_cell.length_c   1.000
_cell.angle_alpha   90.00
_cell.angle_beta   90.00
_cell.angle_gamma   90.00
#
_symmetry.space_group_name_H-M   'P 1'
#
loop_
_entity.id
_entity.type
_entity.pdbx_description
1 polymer ?
#
loop_
_entity_poly.entity_id
_entity_poly.type
_entity_poly.pdbx_seq_one_letter_code
_entity_poly.pdbx_strand_id
1 'polypeptide(L)'
;MGPRTVRLSSKLTLVFAALLLGGLLIVSPLIHWITEWWWYGSLEQQPVLLTLTVGRSLSWGISALVFFLFSWGNYRLALNLTRYSVFRVKAGFAPEGMPVQAMINLLALGLAIFWALSGASGFINAWETILKFRHATAFNLLDPIFSQDVGFYTFTLPFYQLVKNWCLYLVVIGLLTTVPVYIFKGTLDLGRGWQNVIIGRPKAHLTLLTMALLLLIAWSYWLARFDLLYSADGVVFGAGYADAHSGLWVLAVLSLLGAVAVGLLGWSLRRNGVVLALVVLAGYGAIAFLLPFIPLLEQQLSVAPNELTKETPYIEYNLDLTRQAYGLDRIDRQVYPVETNLTQAVLQANRATIDNIRLWDYRPLLSTYREVQELRLYYRFQDVDLDRYTLEQNYRQVMLSARELEYGRVPERAKTWVNQRLKYTHGYGLAMSPVNRVTPQGQPEFFIQDIPPVINTDLVLDQPRIYYGEATDQFIFTGMGTDEFDYPIGQENAANRYSGLGGVPIPTIWHRLLYALDRADLKILISNYFTPEARIHYHRQVRDRVQRLAPFLRLDQDPYLVITNGRMQWFLDAYTISNRFPYAEPINPAFNYIRNSVKVVVDAYDGT
;
A
#
# COMPACT_ATOMS: atom_id res chain seq x y z
N MET A 1 -13.69 -57.41 -29.73
CA MET A 1 -14.20 -56.38 -28.79
C MET A 1 -13.40 -55.11 -29.03
N GLY A 2 -13.95 -54.14 -29.77
CA GLY A 2 -13.27 -52.85 -30.00
C GLY A 2 -13.42 -51.93 -28.77
N PRO A 3 -12.43 -51.08 -28.47
CA PRO A 3 -12.50 -50.21 -27.30
C PRO A 3 -13.61 -49.17 -27.50
N ARG A 4 -14.62 -49.19 -26.62
CA ARG A 4 -15.62 -48.13 -26.49
C ARG A 4 -14.90 -46.86 -26.01
N THR A 5 -14.60 -45.95 -26.94
CA THR A 5 -14.17 -44.60 -26.59
C THR A 5 -15.37 -43.83 -26.05
N VAL A 6 -15.42 -43.63 -24.73
CA VAL A 6 -16.41 -42.76 -24.09
C VAL A 6 -16.10 -41.32 -24.52
N ARG A 7 -16.79 -40.82 -25.55
CA ARG A 7 -16.78 -39.39 -25.88
C ARG A 7 -17.55 -38.65 -24.80
N LEU A 8 -16.86 -38.20 -23.75
CA LEU A 8 -17.37 -37.17 -22.84
C LEU A 8 -17.85 -35.98 -23.69
N SER A 9 -19.06 -35.49 -23.45
CA SER A 9 -19.57 -34.34 -24.19
C SER A 9 -18.65 -33.14 -23.97
N SER A 10 -18.36 -32.36 -25.01
CA SER A 10 -17.49 -31.18 -24.94
C SER A 10 -17.93 -30.17 -23.86
N LYS A 11 -19.22 -30.18 -23.50
CA LYS A 11 -19.79 -29.37 -22.42
C LYS A 11 -19.38 -29.88 -21.03
N LEU A 12 -19.34 -31.20 -20.82
CA LEU A 12 -18.96 -31.78 -19.53
C LEU A 12 -17.47 -31.59 -19.25
N THR A 13 -16.62 -31.71 -20.28
CA THR A 13 -15.18 -31.43 -20.17
C THR A 13 -14.91 -29.94 -19.93
N LEU A 14 -15.67 -29.03 -20.57
CA LEU A 14 -15.61 -27.59 -20.29
C LEU A 14 -16.04 -27.24 -18.86
N VAL A 15 -17.13 -27.82 -18.37
CA VAL A 15 -17.60 -27.59 -16.99
C VAL A 15 -16.60 -28.15 -15.98
N PHE A 16 -16.08 -29.34 -16.21
CA PHE A 16 -15.05 -29.94 -15.35
C PHE A 16 -13.76 -29.12 -15.36
N ALA A 17 -13.29 -28.68 -16.53
CA ALA A 17 -12.12 -27.82 -16.65
C ALA A 17 -12.34 -26.46 -15.96
N ALA A 18 -13.54 -25.86 -16.09
CA ALA A 18 -13.89 -24.61 -15.41
C ALA A 18 -13.97 -24.77 -13.89
N LEU A 19 -14.51 -25.89 -13.39
CA LEU A 19 -14.54 -26.21 -11.96
C LEU A 19 -13.14 -26.51 -11.41
N LEU A 20 -12.31 -27.21 -12.17
CA LEU A 20 -10.92 -27.49 -11.80
C LEU A 20 -10.09 -26.20 -11.76
N LEU A 21 -10.22 -25.36 -12.79
CA LEU A 21 -9.55 -24.06 -12.86
C LEU A 21 -10.06 -23.14 -11.74
N GLY A 22 -11.38 -23.06 -11.52
CA GLY A 22 -11.98 -22.29 -10.43
C GLY A 22 -11.54 -22.79 -9.06
N GLY A 23 -11.47 -24.11 -8.87
CA GLY A 23 -10.93 -24.72 -7.66
C GLY A 23 -9.46 -24.36 -7.45
N LEU A 24 -8.63 -24.46 -8.48
CA LEU A 24 -7.20 -24.13 -8.40
C LEU A 24 -6.97 -22.64 -8.09
N LEU A 25 -7.79 -21.76 -8.67
CA LEU A 25 -7.77 -20.31 -8.42
C LEU A 25 -8.14 -19.93 -6.98
N ILE A 26 -8.89 -20.77 -6.25
CA ILE A 26 -9.29 -20.53 -4.86
C ILE A 26 -8.35 -21.24 -3.88
N VAL A 27 -7.92 -22.47 -4.21
CA VAL A 27 -7.12 -23.32 -3.33
C VAL A 27 -5.75 -22.70 -3.06
N SER A 28 -5.06 -22.19 -4.08
CA SER A 28 -3.73 -21.61 -3.87
C SER A 28 -3.75 -20.37 -2.94
N PRO A 29 -4.63 -19.37 -3.14
CA PRO A 29 -4.76 -18.25 -2.20
C PRO A 29 -5.17 -18.67 -0.79
N LEU A 30 -6.03 -19.71 -0.67
CA LEU A 30 -6.44 -20.23 0.63
C LEU A 30 -5.28 -20.90 1.37
N ILE A 31 -4.49 -21.71 0.67
CA ILE A 31 -3.28 -22.34 1.23
C ILE A 31 -2.30 -21.26 1.70
N HIS A 32 -2.06 -20.25 0.86
CA HIS A 32 -1.20 -19.12 1.21
C HIS A 32 -1.73 -18.36 2.44
N TRP A 33 -3.04 -18.12 2.50
CA TRP A 33 -3.65 -17.47 3.67
C TRP A 33 -3.47 -18.30 4.95
N ILE A 34 -3.55 -19.63 4.88
CA ILE A 34 -3.32 -20.52 6.03
C ILE A 34 -1.86 -20.49 6.49
N THR A 35 -0.90 -20.52 5.56
CA THR A 35 0.52 -20.45 5.93
C THR A 35 0.85 -19.10 6.56
N GLU A 36 0.36 -17.99 5.97
CA GLU A 36 0.46 -16.66 6.58
C GLU A 36 -0.22 -16.60 7.95
N TRP A 37 -1.41 -17.20 8.13
CA TRP A 37 -2.10 -17.24 9.43
C TRP A 37 -1.24 -17.86 10.53
N TRP A 38 -0.46 -18.90 10.22
CA TRP A 38 0.47 -19.49 11.17
C TRP A 38 1.68 -18.60 11.46
N TRP A 39 2.17 -17.86 10.46
CA TRP A 39 3.26 -16.91 10.66
C TRP A 39 2.87 -15.70 11.50
N TYR A 40 1.72 -15.07 11.22
CA TYR A 40 1.17 -14.05 12.12
C TYR A 40 0.89 -14.63 13.51
N GLY A 41 0.50 -15.91 13.59
CA GLY A 41 0.35 -16.65 14.85
C GLY A 41 1.64 -16.76 15.66
N SER A 42 2.78 -17.04 15.01
CA SER A 42 4.09 -17.11 15.69
C SER A 42 4.56 -15.78 16.30
N LEU A 43 3.91 -14.67 15.90
CA LEU A 43 4.19 -13.32 16.38
C LEU A 43 3.07 -12.73 17.25
N GLU A 44 2.01 -13.52 17.51
CA GLU A 44 0.80 -13.04 18.19
C GLU A 44 0.06 -11.89 17.45
N GLN A 45 0.28 -11.76 16.14
CA GLN A 45 -0.27 -10.69 15.29
C GLN A 45 -1.38 -11.15 14.33
N GLN A 46 -2.04 -12.29 14.58
CA GLN A 46 -3.19 -12.77 13.79
C GLN A 46 -4.30 -11.72 13.57
N PRO A 47 -4.61 -10.82 14.52
CA PRO A 47 -5.60 -9.76 14.30
C PRO A 47 -5.28 -8.84 13.12
N VAL A 48 -4.00 -8.62 12.80
CA VAL A 48 -3.57 -7.80 11.65
C VAL A 48 -4.00 -8.46 10.35
N LEU A 49 -3.63 -9.73 10.15
CA LEU A 49 -4.00 -10.50 8.97
C LEU A 49 -5.53 -10.58 8.82
N LEU A 50 -6.24 -10.86 9.91
CA LEU A 50 -7.69 -10.92 9.91
C LEU A 50 -8.29 -9.59 9.46
N THR A 51 -7.83 -8.47 10.02
CA THR A 51 -8.33 -7.13 9.68
C THR A 51 -8.09 -6.81 8.20
N LEU A 52 -6.90 -7.12 7.68
CA LEU A 52 -6.55 -6.92 6.28
C LEU A 52 -7.41 -7.78 5.34
N THR A 53 -7.51 -9.09 5.60
CA THR A 53 -8.24 -10.02 4.75
C THR A 53 -9.75 -9.77 4.82
N VAL A 54 -10.31 -9.63 6.02
CA VAL A 54 -11.74 -9.39 6.23
C VAL A 54 -12.14 -8.03 5.67
N GLY A 55 -11.36 -6.97 5.94
CA GLY A 55 -11.62 -5.63 5.40
C GLY A 55 -11.69 -5.61 3.88
N ARG A 56 -10.67 -6.18 3.20
CA ARG A 56 -10.62 -6.28 1.73
C ARG A 56 -11.77 -7.14 1.19
N SER A 57 -12.01 -8.31 1.80
CA SER A 57 -13.04 -9.26 1.34
C SER A 57 -14.45 -8.72 1.52
N LEU A 58 -14.74 -8.05 2.64
CA LEU A 58 -16.04 -7.41 2.89
C LEU A 58 -16.25 -6.22 1.94
N SER A 59 -15.25 -5.36 1.78
CA SER A 59 -15.36 -4.20 0.87
C SER A 59 -15.65 -4.64 -0.57
N TRP A 60 -14.91 -5.64 -1.04
CA TRP A 60 -15.11 -6.23 -2.36
C TRP A 60 -16.46 -6.96 -2.46
N GLY A 61 -16.77 -7.84 -1.50
CA GLY A 61 -17.98 -8.67 -1.53
C GLY A 61 -19.27 -7.87 -1.43
N ILE A 62 -19.33 -6.88 -0.54
CA ILE A 62 -20.48 -5.96 -0.41
C ILE A 62 -20.64 -5.15 -1.69
N SER A 63 -19.56 -4.59 -2.23
CA SER A 63 -19.61 -3.82 -3.48
C SER A 63 -20.07 -4.70 -4.65
N ALA A 64 -19.52 -5.90 -4.81
CA ALA A 64 -19.90 -6.83 -5.86
C ALA A 64 -21.39 -7.21 -5.76
N LEU A 65 -21.86 -7.53 -4.55
CA LEU A 65 -23.25 -7.89 -4.33
C LEU A 65 -24.18 -6.72 -4.66
N VAL A 66 -23.91 -5.52 -4.13
CA VAL A 66 -24.78 -4.36 -4.34
C VAL A 66 -24.77 -3.93 -5.81
N PHE A 67 -23.60 -3.90 -6.46
CA PHE A 67 -23.49 -3.54 -7.88
C PHE A 67 -24.22 -4.56 -8.78
N PHE A 68 -24.11 -5.85 -8.48
CA PHE A 68 -24.84 -6.89 -9.18
C PHE A 68 -26.35 -6.73 -9.01
N LEU A 69 -26.83 -6.64 -7.77
CA LEU A 69 -28.25 -6.52 -7.46
C LEU A 69 -28.84 -5.25 -8.09
N PHE A 70 -28.09 -4.14 -8.05
CA PHE A 70 -28.52 -2.88 -8.64
C PHE A 70 -28.57 -2.95 -10.17
N SER A 71 -27.51 -3.42 -10.83
CA SER A 71 -27.47 -3.55 -12.30
C SER A 71 -28.53 -4.54 -12.79
N TRP A 72 -28.63 -5.71 -12.15
CA TRP A 72 -29.63 -6.73 -12.48
C TRP A 72 -31.06 -6.25 -12.21
N GLY A 73 -31.28 -5.56 -11.09
CA GLY A 73 -32.57 -4.95 -10.76
C GLY A 73 -33.00 -3.93 -11.82
N ASN A 74 -32.09 -3.05 -12.24
CA ASN A 74 -32.31 -2.08 -13.31
C ASN A 74 -32.60 -2.76 -14.66
N TYR A 75 -31.88 -3.83 -15.00
CA TYR A 75 -32.15 -4.65 -16.19
C TYR A 75 -33.56 -5.25 -16.17
N ARG A 76 -33.93 -5.90 -15.06
CA ARG A 76 -35.24 -6.56 -14.90
C ARG A 76 -36.38 -5.54 -14.90
N LEU A 77 -36.18 -4.38 -14.28
CA LEU A 77 -37.12 -3.27 -14.34
C LEU A 77 -37.28 -2.77 -15.77
N ALA A 78 -36.19 -2.58 -16.52
CA ALA A 78 -36.25 -2.17 -17.92
C ALA A 78 -37.02 -3.17 -18.80
N LEU A 79 -36.80 -4.48 -18.60
CA LEU A 79 -37.58 -5.54 -19.27
C LEU A 79 -39.06 -5.48 -18.92
N ASN A 80 -39.41 -5.33 -17.63
CA ASN A 80 -40.80 -5.27 -17.18
C ASN A 80 -41.53 -4.04 -17.75
N LEU A 81 -40.84 -2.90 -17.80
CA LEU A 81 -41.37 -1.66 -18.37
C LEU A 81 -41.53 -1.71 -19.90
N THR A 82 -40.90 -2.70 -20.56
CA THR A 82 -40.93 -2.90 -22.02
C THR A 82 -41.55 -4.24 -22.42
N ARG A 83 -42.34 -4.86 -21.53
CA ARG A 83 -42.87 -6.22 -21.71
C ARG A 83 -43.62 -6.47 -23.02
N TYR A 84 -44.23 -5.43 -23.59
CA TYR A 84 -45.01 -5.49 -24.83
C TYR A 84 -44.18 -5.27 -26.11
N SER A 85 -42.89 -4.99 -25.97
CA SER A 85 -41.98 -4.76 -27.09
C SER A 85 -41.00 -5.93 -27.24
N VAL A 86 -40.75 -6.31 -28.48
CA VAL A 86 -39.76 -7.33 -28.85
C VAL A 86 -38.40 -6.69 -29.10
N PHE A 87 -37.34 -7.45 -28.88
CA PHE A 87 -36.00 -6.97 -29.20
C PHE A 87 -35.82 -6.89 -30.72
N ARG A 88 -35.44 -5.70 -31.22
CA ARG A 88 -35.09 -5.43 -32.61
C ARG A 88 -33.62 -5.78 -32.81
N VAL A 89 -33.35 -6.98 -33.30
CA VAL A 89 -31.99 -7.47 -33.57
C VAL A 89 -31.93 -8.01 -35.00
N LYS A 90 -30.78 -7.88 -35.67
CA LYS A 90 -30.58 -8.42 -37.02
C LYS A 90 -30.83 -9.93 -37.05
N ALA A 91 -31.43 -10.43 -38.13
CA ALA A 91 -31.61 -11.86 -38.35
C ALA A 91 -30.25 -12.58 -38.32
N GLY A 92 -30.20 -13.75 -37.66
CA GLY A 92 -28.97 -14.54 -37.48
C GLY A 92 -28.11 -14.17 -36.26
N PHE A 93 -28.52 -13.22 -35.42
CA PHE A 93 -27.76 -12.83 -34.22
C PHE A 93 -27.80 -13.88 -33.09
N ALA A 94 -28.87 -14.68 -33.01
CA ALA A 94 -29.00 -15.75 -32.02
C ALA A 94 -28.60 -17.11 -32.61
N PRO A 95 -27.90 -17.98 -31.86
CA PRO A 95 -27.64 -19.36 -32.25
C PRO A 95 -28.92 -20.12 -32.61
N GLU A 96 -28.84 -21.04 -33.56
CA GLU A 96 -29.96 -21.88 -33.97
C GLU A 96 -30.57 -22.62 -32.75
N GLY A 97 -31.90 -22.51 -32.59
CA GLY A 97 -32.64 -23.11 -31.48
C GLY A 97 -32.68 -22.31 -30.18
N MET A 98 -31.98 -21.18 -30.06
CA MET A 98 -32.02 -20.33 -28.85
C MET A 98 -32.90 -19.09 -29.06
N PRO A 99 -33.90 -18.82 -28.19
CA PRO A 99 -34.67 -17.58 -28.26
C PRO A 99 -33.77 -16.35 -28.04
N VAL A 100 -33.91 -15.33 -28.89
CA VAL A 100 -33.14 -14.06 -28.80
C VAL A 100 -33.20 -13.46 -27.39
N GLN A 101 -34.36 -13.50 -26.75
CA GLN A 101 -34.53 -13.02 -25.37
C GLN A 101 -33.68 -13.80 -24.36
N ALA A 102 -33.58 -15.13 -24.50
CA ALA A 102 -32.78 -15.96 -23.60
C ALA A 102 -31.28 -15.65 -23.74
N MET A 103 -30.81 -15.44 -24.98
CA MET A 103 -29.43 -15.04 -25.22
C MET A 103 -29.13 -13.65 -24.65
N ILE A 104 -30.01 -12.67 -24.86
CA ILE A 104 -29.84 -11.32 -24.29
C ILE A 104 -29.87 -11.36 -22.76
N ASN A 105 -30.72 -12.18 -22.15
CA ASN A 105 -30.71 -12.38 -20.68
C ASN A 105 -29.37 -12.95 -20.21
N LEU A 106 -28.78 -13.90 -20.94
CA LEU A 106 -27.48 -14.48 -20.61
C LEU A 106 -26.34 -13.46 -20.76
N LEU A 107 -26.34 -12.68 -21.85
CA LEU A 107 -25.38 -11.60 -22.08
C LEU A 107 -25.51 -10.50 -21.02
N ALA A 108 -26.75 -10.12 -20.67
CA ALA A 108 -27.01 -9.13 -19.63
C ALA A 108 -26.59 -9.64 -18.24
N LEU A 109 -26.79 -10.93 -17.95
CA LEU A 109 -26.29 -11.54 -16.71
C LEU A 109 -24.76 -11.52 -16.67
N GLY A 110 -24.10 -11.92 -17.77
CA GLY A 110 -22.64 -11.85 -17.89
C GLY A 110 -22.11 -10.43 -17.73
N LEU A 111 -22.79 -9.43 -18.32
CA LEU A 111 -22.44 -8.02 -18.22
C LEU A 111 -22.67 -7.47 -16.80
N ALA A 112 -23.76 -7.87 -16.13
CA ALA A 112 -24.03 -7.48 -14.74
C ALA A 112 -22.97 -8.05 -13.78
N ILE A 113 -22.57 -9.32 -13.97
CA ILE A 113 -21.47 -9.93 -13.23
C ILE A 113 -20.15 -9.19 -13.52
N PHE A 114 -19.87 -8.90 -14.79
CA PHE A 114 -18.68 -8.16 -15.19
C PHE A 114 -18.60 -6.79 -14.51
N TRP A 115 -19.67 -5.98 -14.59
CA TRP A 115 -19.71 -4.67 -13.93
C TRP A 115 -19.61 -4.77 -12.41
N ALA A 116 -20.21 -5.80 -11.81
CA ALA A 116 -20.12 -6.02 -10.37
C ALA A 116 -18.69 -6.32 -9.93
N LEU A 117 -18.02 -7.28 -10.57
CA LEU A 117 -16.66 -7.69 -10.20
C LEU A 117 -15.61 -6.62 -10.55
N SER A 118 -15.74 -5.97 -11.72
CA SER A 118 -14.86 -4.88 -12.14
C SER A 118 -14.98 -3.69 -11.19
N GLY A 119 -16.20 -3.28 -10.86
CA GLY A 119 -16.45 -2.21 -9.90
C GLY A 119 -15.92 -2.55 -8.52
N ALA A 120 -16.26 -3.74 -8.00
CA ALA A 120 -15.82 -4.18 -6.68
C ALA A 120 -14.30 -4.18 -6.51
N SER A 121 -13.57 -4.52 -7.58
CA SER A 121 -12.10 -4.47 -7.58
C SER A 121 -11.57 -3.06 -7.37
N GLY A 122 -12.25 -2.03 -7.90
CA GLY A 122 -11.91 -0.62 -7.68
C GLY A 122 -12.14 -0.13 -6.24
N PHE A 123 -12.92 -0.86 -5.44
CA PHE A 123 -13.23 -0.52 -4.04
C PHE A 123 -12.61 -1.50 -3.03
N ILE A 124 -11.68 -2.35 -3.43
CA ILE A 124 -11.07 -3.34 -2.52
C ILE A 124 -10.35 -2.68 -1.34
N ASN A 125 -9.78 -1.48 -1.51
CA ASN A 125 -9.09 -0.72 -0.47
C ASN A 125 -10.01 0.24 0.30
N ALA A 126 -11.33 0.19 0.07
CA ALA A 126 -12.30 1.02 0.79
C ALA A 126 -12.24 0.81 2.31
N TRP A 127 -11.93 -0.41 2.76
CA TRP A 127 -11.80 -0.73 4.19
C TRP A 127 -10.84 0.20 4.93
N GLU A 128 -9.71 0.58 4.32
CA GLU A 128 -8.71 1.43 4.96
C GLU A 128 -9.28 2.83 5.19
N THR A 129 -9.97 3.38 4.19
CA THR A 129 -10.64 4.68 4.29
C THR A 129 -11.79 4.64 5.31
N ILE A 130 -12.55 3.54 5.35
CA ILE A 130 -13.64 3.34 6.31
C ILE A 130 -13.09 3.25 7.74
N LEU A 131 -11.99 2.53 7.97
CA LEU A 131 -11.35 2.44 9.29
C LEU A 131 -10.77 3.79 9.72
N LYS A 132 -10.08 4.49 8.81
CA LYS A 132 -9.56 5.84 9.05
C LYS A 132 -10.67 6.83 9.43
N PHE A 133 -11.82 6.76 8.76
CA PHE A 133 -13.00 7.56 9.11
C PHE A 133 -13.59 7.18 10.48
N ARG A 134 -13.73 5.88 10.76
CA ARG A 134 -14.28 5.39 12.03
C ARG A 134 -13.39 5.74 13.22
N HIS A 135 -12.08 5.75 13.03
CA HIS A 135 -11.07 6.07 14.02
C HIS A 135 -10.41 7.43 13.76
N ALA A 136 -11.18 8.37 13.20
CA ALA A 136 -10.68 9.71 12.92
C ALA A 136 -10.20 10.38 14.22
N THR A 137 -9.04 11.02 14.15
CA THR A 137 -8.44 11.76 15.27
C THR A 137 -8.31 13.22 14.89
N ALA A 138 -8.56 14.11 15.86
CA ALA A 138 -8.39 15.54 15.66
C ALA A 138 -6.90 15.89 15.67
N PHE A 139 -6.49 16.74 14.73
CA PHE A 139 -5.14 17.32 14.73
C PHE A 139 -5.07 18.53 15.69
N ASN A 140 -6.21 19.09 16.06
CA ASN A 140 -6.37 20.36 16.78
C ASN A 140 -5.70 21.52 16.04
N LEU A 141 -5.82 21.49 14.71
CA LEU A 141 -5.25 22.47 13.80
C LEU A 141 -6.30 22.79 12.74
N LEU A 142 -6.73 24.04 12.68
CA LEU A 142 -7.77 24.49 11.77
C LEU A 142 -7.17 25.00 10.47
N ASP A 143 -7.83 24.70 9.36
CA ASP A 143 -7.49 25.29 8.07
C ASP A 143 -7.96 26.76 7.99
N PRO A 144 -7.21 27.65 7.30
CA PRO A 144 -7.49 29.08 7.28
C PRO A 144 -8.70 29.49 6.42
N ILE A 145 -9.24 28.60 5.57
CA ILE A 145 -10.30 28.93 4.60
C ILE A 145 -11.68 28.50 5.09
N PHE A 146 -11.81 27.26 5.56
CA PHE A 146 -13.06 26.66 6.02
C PHE A 146 -13.13 26.50 7.54
N SER A 147 -12.04 26.78 8.27
CA SER A 147 -11.96 26.57 9.72
C SER A 147 -12.32 25.15 10.15
N GLN A 148 -11.98 24.16 9.32
CA GLN A 148 -12.13 22.74 9.60
C GLN A 148 -10.81 22.18 10.14
N ASP A 149 -10.90 21.22 11.05
CA ASP A 149 -9.71 20.52 11.54
C ASP A 149 -9.02 19.74 10.41
N VAL A 150 -7.68 19.68 10.40
CA VAL A 150 -6.91 18.89 9.44
C VAL A 150 -7.32 17.41 9.41
N GLY A 151 -7.84 16.87 10.52
CA GLY A 151 -8.43 15.53 10.60
C GLY A 151 -9.66 15.33 9.70
N PHE A 152 -10.44 16.39 9.41
CA PHE A 152 -11.51 16.32 8.41
C PHE A 152 -10.95 15.96 7.04
N TYR A 153 -9.89 16.67 6.62
CA TYR A 153 -9.23 16.50 5.33
C TYR A 153 -8.50 15.15 5.21
N THR A 154 -7.87 14.70 6.29
CA THR A 154 -7.09 13.45 6.30
C THR A 154 -7.98 12.21 6.40
N PHE A 155 -9.09 12.26 7.13
CA PHE A 155 -9.89 11.07 7.45
C PHE A 155 -11.33 11.11 6.95
N THR A 156 -12.00 12.26 6.98
CA THR A 156 -13.45 12.36 6.73
C THR A 156 -13.77 12.64 5.27
N LEU A 157 -13.09 13.61 4.66
CA LEU A 157 -13.26 13.97 3.26
C LEU A 157 -13.02 12.78 2.31
N PRO A 158 -11.96 11.96 2.48
CA PRO A 158 -11.75 10.77 1.64
C PRO A 158 -12.91 9.77 1.74
N PHE A 159 -13.55 9.63 2.91
CA PHE A 159 -14.72 8.78 3.07
C PHE A 159 -15.95 9.32 2.32
N TYR A 160 -16.21 10.63 2.36
CA TYR A 160 -17.29 11.22 1.56
C TYR A 160 -17.02 11.09 0.06
N GLN A 161 -15.77 11.27 -0.38
CA GLN A 161 -15.37 11.04 -1.76
C GLN A 161 -15.54 9.56 -2.17
N LEU A 162 -15.19 8.63 -1.28
CA LEU A 162 -15.38 7.18 -1.48
C LEU A 162 -16.87 6.84 -1.67
N VAL A 163 -17.74 7.27 -0.76
CA VAL A 163 -19.20 7.03 -0.84
C VAL A 163 -19.77 7.63 -2.12
N LYS A 164 -19.41 8.87 -2.44
CA LYS A 164 -19.84 9.53 -3.67
C LYS A 164 -19.36 8.78 -4.93
N ASN A 165 -18.11 8.33 -4.99
CA ASN A 165 -17.58 7.56 -6.13
C ASN A 165 -18.28 6.20 -6.27
N TRP A 166 -18.57 5.54 -5.15
CA TRP A 166 -19.28 4.27 -5.11
C TRP A 166 -20.71 4.39 -5.63
N CYS A 167 -21.44 5.43 -5.20
CA CYS A 167 -22.77 5.76 -5.71
C CYS A 167 -22.75 6.18 -7.20
N LEU A 168 -21.73 6.93 -7.62
CA LEU A 168 -21.58 7.35 -9.02
C LEU A 168 -21.43 6.14 -9.92
N TYR A 169 -20.56 5.20 -9.54
CA TYR A 169 -20.37 3.94 -10.26
C TYR A 169 -21.70 3.17 -10.38
N LEU A 170 -22.44 3.03 -9.28
CA LEU A 170 -23.77 2.40 -9.25
C LEU A 170 -24.73 2.99 -10.29
N VAL A 171 -24.89 4.32 -10.29
CA VAL A 171 -25.83 4.99 -11.19
C VAL A 171 -25.38 4.86 -12.65
N VAL A 172 -24.07 5.00 -12.91
CA VAL A 172 -23.49 4.84 -14.25
C VAL A 172 -23.73 3.44 -14.80
N ILE A 173 -23.45 2.37 -14.03
CA ILE A 173 -23.74 1.01 -14.49
C ILE A 173 -25.25 0.78 -14.69
N GLY A 174 -26.10 1.41 -13.88
CA GLY A 174 -27.56 1.39 -14.06
C GLY A 174 -27.97 1.98 -15.41
N LEU A 175 -27.42 3.15 -15.77
CA LEU A 175 -27.65 3.78 -17.08
C LEU A 175 -27.09 2.93 -18.22
N LEU A 176 -25.84 2.45 -18.11
CA LEU A 176 -25.20 1.59 -19.11
C LEU A 176 -25.93 0.27 -19.31
N THR A 177 -26.63 -0.22 -18.29
CA THR A 177 -27.45 -1.45 -18.40
C THR A 177 -28.82 -1.17 -19.03
N THR A 178 -29.45 -0.03 -18.70
CA THR A 178 -30.84 0.25 -19.07
C THR A 178 -31.00 0.91 -20.44
N VAL A 179 -30.09 1.83 -20.80
CA VAL A 179 -30.13 2.54 -22.08
C VAL A 179 -30.09 1.58 -23.27
N PRO A 180 -29.19 0.58 -23.34
CA PRO A 180 -29.19 -0.39 -24.44
C PRO A 180 -30.49 -1.19 -24.51
N VAL A 181 -31.07 -1.58 -23.37
CA VAL A 181 -32.36 -2.30 -23.35
C VAL A 181 -33.45 -1.46 -24.02
N TYR A 182 -33.54 -0.18 -23.70
CA TYR A 182 -34.54 0.71 -24.28
C TYR A 182 -34.32 1.00 -25.76
N ILE A 183 -33.07 1.07 -26.21
CA ILE A 183 -32.70 1.18 -27.63
C ILE A 183 -33.11 -0.09 -28.38
N PHE A 184 -32.66 -1.27 -27.94
CA PHE A 184 -32.94 -2.53 -28.62
C PHE A 184 -34.42 -2.93 -28.58
N LYS A 185 -35.18 -2.51 -27.56
CA LYS A 185 -36.65 -2.68 -27.51
C LYS A 185 -37.41 -1.66 -28.36
N GLY A 186 -36.73 -0.68 -28.99
CA GLY A 186 -37.35 0.34 -29.84
C GLY A 186 -38.22 1.35 -29.08
N THR A 187 -38.02 1.46 -27.77
CA THR A 187 -38.69 2.44 -26.91
C THR A 187 -37.95 3.78 -26.85
N LEU A 188 -36.62 3.73 -26.98
CA LEU A 188 -35.76 4.89 -27.25
C LEU A 188 -35.46 4.87 -28.75
N ASP A 189 -36.12 5.74 -29.51
CA ASP A 189 -36.06 5.77 -30.98
C ASP A 189 -35.76 7.19 -31.46
N LEU A 190 -34.51 7.41 -31.89
CA LEU A 190 -34.04 8.71 -32.38
C LEU A 190 -34.70 9.11 -33.72
N GLY A 191 -35.30 8.17 -34.44
CA GLY A 191 -36.01 8.43 -35.70
C GLY A 191 -37.39 9.06 -35.54
N ARG A 192 -37.95 9.09 -34.32
CA ARG A 192 -39.28 9.66 -34.02
C ARG A 192 -39.28 11.18 -33.81
N GLY A 193 -38.15 11.84 -34.03
CA GLY A 193 -37.94 13.26 -33.75
C GLY A 193 -37.64 13.53 -32.26
N TRP A 194 -36.92 14.61 -31.99
CA TRP A 194 -36.38 14.98 -30.66
C TRP A 194 -37.44 15.11 -29.55
N GLN A 195 -38.70 15.36 -29.90
CA GLN A 195 -39.79 15.51 -28.94
C GLN A 195 -40.30 14.16 -28.40
N ASN A 196 -40.25 13.09 -29.21
CA ASN A 196 -40.89 11.79 -28.94
C ASN A 196 -39.89 10.64 -28.84
N VAL A 197 -38.62 10.94 -28.57
CA VAL A 197 -37.53 9.96 -28.47
C VAL A 197 -37.84 8.84 -27.46
N ILE A 198 -38.47 9.18 -26.32
CA ILE A 198 -38.92 8.21 -25.32
C ILE A 198 -40.14 8.76 -24.56
N ILE A 199 -41.14 7.90 -24.29
CA ILE A 199 -42.41 8.28 -23.67
C ILE A 199 -42.78 7.25 -22.58
N GLY A 200 -43.57 7.68 -21.60
CA GLY A 200 -44.17 6.79 -20.60
C GLY A 200 -43.22 6.32 -19.51
N ARG A 201 -43.39 5.08 -19.03
CA ARG A 201 -42.62 4.54 -17.90
C ARG A 201 -41.11 4.41 -18.16
N PRO A 202 -40.64 4.04 -19.38
CA PRO A 202 -39.21 4.07 -19.71
C PRO A 202 -38.57 5.45 -19.58
N LYS A 203 -39.29 6.52 -19.97
CA LYS A 203 -38.85 7.91 -19.75
C LYS A 203 -38.66 8.18 -18.25
N ALA A 204 -39.64 7.79 -17.43
CA ALA A 204 -39.57 8.01 -15.99
C ALA A 204 -38.37 7.32 -15.35
N HIS A 205 -38.11 6.07 -15.72
CA HIS A 205 -36.96 5.31 -15.22
C HIS A 205 -35.61 5.96 -15.58
N LEU A 206 -35.39 6.31 -16.86
CA LEU A 206 -34.15 6.98 -17.27
C LEU A 206 -33.98 8.37 -16.64
N THR A 207 -35.09 9.12 -16.49
CA THR A 207 -35.05 10.43 -15.86
C THR A 207 -34.67 10.32 -14.38
N LEU A 208 -35.19 9.32 -13.65
CA LEU A 208 -34.82 9.07 -12.25
C LEU A 208 -33.34 8.71 -12.09
N LEU A 209 -32.81 7.84 -12.95
CA LEU A 209 -31.37 7.52 -12.95
C LEU A 209 -30.52 8.75 -13.29
N THR A 210 -30.97 9.57 -14.24
CA THR A 210 -30.28 10.81 -14.63
C THR A 210 -30.35 11.88 -13.53
N MET A 211 -31.46 11.97 -12.80
CA MET A 211 -31.59 12.82 -11.61
C MET A 211 -30.62 12.37 -10.52
N ALA A 212 -30.51 11.06 -10.25
CA ALA A 212 -29.56 10.54 -9.28
C ALA A 212 -28.11 10.84 -9.70
N LEU A 213 -27.79 10.70 -10.99
CA LEU A 213 -26.47 11.05 -11.53
C LEU A 213 -26.17 12.54 -11.32
N LEU A 214 -27.11 13.41 -11.67
CA LEU A 214 -26.94 14.86 -11.58
C LEU A 214 -26.82 15.33 -10.13
N LEU A 215 -27.55 14.69 -9.20
CA LEU A 215 -27.42 14.94 -7.76
C LEU A 215 -26.01 14.57 -7.25
N LEU A 216 -25.47 13.43 -7.70
CA LEU A 216 -24.11 13.01 -7.34
C LEU A 216 -23.05 13.93 -7.95
N ILE A 217 -23.26 14.44 -9.17
CA ILE A 217 -22.40 15.47 -9.77
C ILE A 217 -22.47 16.77 -8.95
N ALA A 218 -23.67 17.20 -8.55
CA ALA A 218 -23.84 18.36 -7.67
C ALA A 218 -23.09 18.20 -6.33
N TRP A 219 -23.20 17.02 -5.72
CA TRP A 219 -22.45 16.70 -4.51
C TRP A 219 -20.92 16.64 -4.76
N SER A 220 -20.50 16.20 -5.94
CA SER A 220 -19.10 16.21 -6.34
C SER A 220 -18.53 17.64 -6.36
N TYR A 221 -19.25 18.60 -6.93
CA TYR A 221 -18.83 20.01 -6.91
C TYR A 221 -18.79 20.59 -5.49
N TRP A 222 -19.71 20.19 -4.62
CA TRP A 222 -19.69 20.60 -3.21
C TRP A 222 -18.43 20.14 -2.49
N LEU A 223 -18.04 18.86 -2.70
CA LEU A 223 -16.83 18.28 -2.10
C LEU A 223 -15.54 18.83 -2.73
N ALA A 224 -15.54 19.11 -4.04
CA ALA A 224 -14.39 19.63 -4.77
C ALA A 224 -13.89 20.98 -4.22
N ARG A 225 -14.74 21.73 -3.50
CA ARG A 225 -14.32 22.96 -2.81
C ARG A 225 -13.20 22.72 -1.80
N PHE A 226 -13.24 21.59 -1.09
CA PHE A 226 -12.19 21.21 -0.15
C PHE A 226 -10.94 20.74 -0.87
N ASP A 227 -11.08 20.22 -2.10
CA ASP A 227 -9.93 19.77 -2.90
C ASP A 227 -9.08 20.96 -3.41
N LEU A 228 -9.62 22.19 -3.44
CA LEU A 228 -8.84 23.38 -3.80
C LEU A 228 -7.64 23.62 -2.86
N LEU A 229 -7.72 23.15 -1.60
CA LEU A 229 -6.60 23.26 -0.65
C LEU A 229 -5.40 22.35 -1.00
N TYR A 230 -5.52 21.57 -2.08
CA TYR A 230 -4.46 20.72 -2.65
C TYR A 230 -4.12 21.12 -4.10
N SER A 231 -4.52 22.32 -4.53
CA SER A 231 -4.19 22.83 -5.86
C SER A 231 -2.68 22.96 -6.03
N ALA A 232 -2.16 22.54 -7.18
CA ALA A 232 -0.76 22.73 -7.56
C ALA A 232 -0.60 23.79 -8.67
N ASP A 233 -1.69 24.47 -9.03
CA ASP A 233 -1.74 25.39 -10.17
C ASP A 233 -1.25 26.81 -9.82
N GLY A 234 -1.10 27.12 -8.53
CA GLY A 234 -0.68 28.42 -8.01
C GLY A 234 0.83 28.59 -7.79
N VAL A 235 1.22 29.73 -7.20
CA VAL A 235 2.62 30.04 -6.83
C VAL A 235 3.16 29.06 -5.78
N VAL A 236 2.27 28.56 -4.92
CA VAL A 236 2.54 27.59 -3.87
C VAL A 236 1.44 26.52 -3.88
N PHE A 237 1.70 25.37 -3.27
CA PHE A 237 0.67 24.34 -3.12
C PHE A 237 -0.46 24.81 -2.18
N GLY A 238 -1.70 24.61 -2.61
CA GLY A 238 -2.91 25.06 -1.93
C GLY A 238 -3.71 26.07 -2.75
N ALA A 239 -4.87 26.49 -2.22
CA ALA A 239 -5.73 27.43 -2.92
C ALA A 239 -5.11 28.84 -2.88
N GLY A 240 -4.85 29.41 -4.06
CA GLY A 240 -4.47 30.82 -4.20
C GLY A 240 -5.66 31.77 -4.11
N TYR A 241 -5.43 33.06 -4.37
CA TYR A 241 -6.48 34.08 -4.27
C TYR A 241 -7.70 33.78 -5.15
N ALA A 242 -7.50 33.48 -6.45
CA ALA A 242 -8.61 33.23 -7.36
C ALA A 242 -9.40 31.96 -6.98
N ASP A 243 -8.71 30.92 -6.52
CA ASP A 243 -9.35 29.67 -6.06
C ASP A 243 -10.22 29.91 -4.83
N ALA A 244 -9.67 30.60 -3.82
CA ALA A 244 -10.35 30.88 -2.57
C ALA A 244 -11.49 31.90 -2.73
N HIS A 245 -11.38 32.84 -3.67
CA HIS A 245 -12.40 33.85 -3.89
C HIS A 245 -13.49 33.37 -4.87
N SER A 246 -13.15 33.23 -6.16
CA SER A 246 -14.13 32.88 -7.19
C SER A 246 -14.25 31.37 -7.41
N GLY A 247 -13.18 30.59 -7.26
CA GLY A 247 -13.20 29.13 -7.41
C GLY A 247 -14.19 28.45 -6.48
N LEU A 248 -14.13 28.77 -5.18
CA LEU A 248 -15.08 28.29 -4.17
C LEU A 248 -16.53 28.66 -4.51
N TRP A 249 -16.74 29.89 -4.94
CA TRP A 249 -18.05 30.40 -5.33
C TRP A 249 -18.60 29.67 -6.56
N VAL A 250 -17.78 29.49 -7.60
CA VAL A 250 -18.15 28.76 -8.83
C VAL A 250 -18.57 27.34 -8.50
N LEU A 251 -17.78 26.61 -7.71
CA LEU A 251 -18.10 25.24 -7.31
C LEU A 251 -19.39 25.17 -6.46
N ALA A 252 -19.60 26.13 -5.56
CA ALA A 252 -20.83 26.21 -4.78
C ALA A 252 -22.06 26.46 -5.66
N VAL A 253 -21.95 27.37 -6.63
CA VAL A 253 -23.02 27.68 -7.59
C VAL A 253 -23.31 26.49 -8.50
N LEU A 254 -22.29 25.80 -9.01
CA LEU A 254 -22.48 24.58 -9.81
C LEU A 254 -23.20 23.49 -9.03
N SER A 255 -22.84 23.29 -7.77
CA SER A 255 -23.55 22.36 -6.88
C SER A 255 -25.02 22.74 -6.72
N LEU A 256 -25.31 24.02 -6.43
CA LEU A 256 -26.68 24.51 -6.26
C LEU A 256 -27.50 24.38 -7.55
N LEU A 257 -26.94 24.80 -8.69
CA LEU A 257 -27.60 24.70 -9.99
C LEU A 257 -27.83 23.25 -10.40
N GLY A 258 -26.94 22.33 -10.04
CA GLY A 258 -27.15 20.89 -10.23
C GLY A 258 -28.37 20.39 -9.44
N ALA A 259 -28.52 20.81 -8.18
CA ALA A 259 -29.70 20.50 -7.37
C ALA A 259 -30.99 21.11 -7.96
N VAL A 260 -30.94 22.34 -8.47
CA VAL A 260 -32.08 22.96 -9.19
C VAL A 260 -32.42 22.17 -10.45
N ALA A 261 -31.41 21.77 -11.23
CA ALA A 261 -31.59 20.98 -12.44
C ALA A 261 -32.22 19.61 -12.15
N VAL A 262 -31.90 18.97 -11.02
CA VAL A 262 -32.60 17.76 -10.54
C VAL A 262 -34.09 18.05 -10.32
N GLY A 263 -34.44 19.16 -9.68
CA GLY A 263 -35.84 19.59 -9.51
C GLY A 263 -36.57 19.80 -10.84
N LEU A 264 -35.91 20.44 -11.80
CA LEU A 264 -36.46 20.67 -13.15
C LEU A 264 -36.61 19.36 -13.95
N LEU A 265 -35.68 18.41 -13.82
CA LEU A 265 -35.83 17.06 -14.38
C LEU A 265 -37.01 16.33 -13.76
N GLY A 266 -37.21 16.45 -12.45
CA GLY A 266 -38.41 15.95 -11.77
C GLY A 266 -39.69 16.57 -12.31
N TRP A 267 -39.69 17.89 -12.58
CA TRP A 267 -40.83 18.57 -13.22
C TRP A 267 -41.08 18.08 -14.66
N SER A 268 -40.02 17.77 -15.41
CA SER A 268 -40.09 17.20 -16.76
C SER A 268 -40.85 15.87 -16.82
N LEU A 269 -40.92 15.11 -15.72
CA LEU A 269 -41.73 13.89 -15.65
C LEU A 269 -43.23 14.15 -15.83
N ARG A 270 -43.72 15.36 -15.49
CA ARG A 270 -45.14 15.74 -15.64
C ARG A 270 -45.50 16.19 -17.06
N ARG A 271 -44.50 16.44 -17.92
CA ARG A 271 -44.69 16.90 -19.30
C ARG A 271 -44.57 15.74 -20.29
N ASN A 272 -45.27 15.85 -21.41
CA ASN A 272 -45.06 14.93 -22.54
C ASN A 272 -43.79 15.33 -23.31
N GLY A 273 -42.97 14.33 -23.67
CA GLY A 273 -41.71 14.52 -24.42
C GLY A 273 -40.46 14.77 -23.57
N VAL A 274 -39.27 14.72 -24.20
CA VAL A 274 -37.96 14.82 -23.51
C VAL A 274 -37.25 16.16 -23.64
N VAL A 275 -37.81 17.10 -24.41
CA VAL A 275 -37.16 18.39 -24.73
C VAL A 275 -36.72 19.12 -23.47
N LEU A 276 -37.58 19.25 -22.46
CA LEU A 276 -37.22 19.93 -21.21
C LEU A 276 -36.05 19.24 -20.50
N ALA A 277 -35.99 17.90 -20.50
CA ALA A 277 -34.87 17.19 -19.89
C ALA A 277 -33.57 17.43 -20.66
N LEU A 278 -33.61 17.42 -21.99
CA LEU A 278 -32.45 17.72 -22.84
C LEU A 278 -31.99 19.17 -22.67
N VAL A 279 -32.91 20.14 -22.59
CA VAL A 279 -32.59 21.56 -22.38
C VAL A 279 -31.98 21.77 -21.00
N VAL A 280 -32.50 21.13 -19.95
CA VAL A 280 -31.92 21.21 -18.59
C VAL A 280 -30.51 20.62 -18.57
N LEU A 281 -30.30 19.45 -19.16
CA LEU A 281 -28.99 18.81 -19.21
C LEU A 281 -28.00 19.60 -20.06
N ALA A 282 -28.41 20.09 -21.24
CA ALA A 282 -27.57 20.89 -22.12
C ALA A 282 -27.24 22.25 -21.50
N GLY A 283 -28.22 22.91 -20.88
CA GLY A 283 -28.04 24.18 -20.19
C GLY A 283 -27.12 24.05 -18.98
N TYR A 284 -27.34 23.04 -18.14
CA TYR A 284 -26.43 22.75 -17.02
C TYR A 284 -25.03 22.41 -17.51
N GLY A 285 -24.90 21.55 -18.53
CA GLY A 285 -23.62 21.20 -19.14
C GLY A 285 -22.87 22.42 -19.70
N ALA A 286 -23.57 23.34 -20.36
CA ALA A 286 -23.00 24.59 -20.85
C ALA A 286 -22.51 25.49 -19.69
N ILE A 287 -23.30 25.63 -18.63
CA ILE A 287 -22.90 26.41 -17.44
C ILE A 287 -21.70 25.75 -16.75
N ALA A 288 -21.72 24.43 -16.58
CA ALA A 288 -20.63 23.66 -16.00
C ALA A 288 -19.33 23.74 -16.81
N PHE A 289 -19.44 23.92 -18.12
CA PHE A 289 -18.30 24.18 -19.00
C PHE A 289 -17.78 25.62 -18.89
N LEU A 290 -18.68 26.61 -18.78
CA LEU A 290 -18.32 28.03 -18.82
C LEU A 290 -17.84 28.61 -17.48
N LEU A 291 -18.49 28.28 -16.36
CA LEU A 291 -18.16 28.90 -15.06
C LEU A 291 -16.71 28.67 -14.59
N PRO A 292 -16.05 27.52 -14.84
CA PRO A 292 -14.65 27.32 -14.48
C PRO A 292 -13.67 28.32 -15.13
N PHE A 293 -14.06 29.03 -16.19
CA PHE A 293 -13.23 30.08 -16.78
C PHE A 293 -13.18 31.36 -15.92
N ILE A 294 -14.10 31.56 -14.98
CA ILE A 294 -14.14 32.76 -14.12
C ILE A 294 -12.87 32.88 -13.25
N PRO A 295 -12.47 31.88 -12.43
CA PRO A 295 -11.24 31.97 -11.65
C PRO A 295 -10.00 32.13 -12.53
N LEU A 296 -9.96 31.50 -13.71
CA LEU A 296 -8.86 31.69 -14.66
C LEU A 296 -8.74 33.15 -15.14
N LEU A 297 -9.87 33.79 -15.46
CA LEU A 297 -9.91 35.20 -15.85
C LEU A 297 -9.54 36.11 -14.67
N GLU A 298 -10.03 35.82 -13.46
CA GLU A 298 -9.63 36.57 -12.26
C GLU A 298 -8.13 36.47 -12.01
N GLN A 299 -7.54 35.27 -12.19
CA GLN A 299 -6.10 35.07 -12.06
C GLN A 299 -5.34 35.96 -13.04
N GLN A 300 -5.70 35.95 -14.32
CA GLN A 300 -4.98 36.71 -15.35
C GLN A 300 -5.19 38.23 -15.27
N LEU A 301 -6.43 38.66 -15.00
CA LEU A 301 -6.81 40.08 -15.08
C LEU A 301 -6.64 40.83 -13.75
N SER A 302 -6.70 40.13 -12.63
CA SER A 302 -6.78 40.75 -11.30
C SER A 302 -5.68 40.30 -10.35
N VAL A 303 -5.27 39.03 -10.39
CA VAL A 303 -4.23 38.49 -9.51
C VAL A 303 -2.84 38.75 -10.08
N ALA A 304 -2.55 38.29 -11.29
CA ALA A 304 -1.23 38.41 -11.92
C ALA A 304 -0.66 39.85 -11.93
N PRO A 305 -1.46 40.93 -12.16
CA PRO A 305 -0.93 42.29 -12.07
C PRO A 305 -0.56 42.75 -10.66
N ASN A 306 -1.16 42.16 -9.63
CA ASN A 306 -1.00 42.52 -8.21
C ASN A 306 -0.67 41.30 -7.35
N GLU A 307 0.13 40.38 -7.88
CA GLU A 307 0.31 39.03 -7.37
C GLU A 307 0.84 39.04 -5.94
N LEU A 308 1.87 39.85 -5.66
CA LEU A 308 2.46 39.97 -4.33
C LEU A 308 1.41 40.29 -3.26
N THR A 309 0.55 41.29 -3.49
CA THR A 309 -0.44 41.69 -2.47
C THR A 309 -1.53 40.64 -2.29
N LYS A 310 -1.98 40.01 -3.38
CA LYS A 310 -3.11 39.08 -3.35
C LYS A 310 -2.72 37.67 -2.91
N GLU A 311 -1.53 37.21 -3.25
CA GLU A 311 -1.06 35.86 -2.93
C GLU A 311 -0.32 35.77 -1.59
N THR A 312 0.16 36.89 -1.02
CA THR A 312 0.91 36.89 0.26
C THR A 312 0.22 36.07 1.37
N PRO A 313 -1.09 36.25 1.67
CA PRO A 313 -1.73 35.47 2.73
C PRO A 313 -1.74 33.97 2.45
N TYR A 314 -1.90 33.56 1.20
CA TYR A 314 -1.94 32.15 0.80
C TYR A 314 -0.55 31.50 0.82
N ILE A 315 0.49 32.29 0.52
CA ILE A 315 1.88 31.90 0.71
C ILE A 315 2.18 31.70 2.20
N GLU A 316 1.71 32.60 3.08
CA GLU A 316 1.85 32.44 4.53
C GLU A 316 1.16 31.17 5.04
N TYR A 317 -0.06 30.89 4.57
CA TYR A 317 -0.77 29.65 4.90
C TYR A 317 0.01 28.40 4.48
N ASN A 318 0.53 28.36 3.25
CA ASN A 318 1.38 27.26 2.77
C ASN A 318 2.63 27.12 3.65
N LEU A 319 3.35 28.20 3.94
CA LEU A 319 4.59 28.14 4.72
C LEU A 319 4.32 27.61 6.14
N ASP A 320 3.28 28.09 6.81
CA ASP A 320 2.97 27.71 8.18
C ASP A 320 2.44 26.28 8.26
N LEU A 321 1.56 25.88 7.34
CA LEU A 321 1.03 24.51 7.30
C LEU A 321 2.05 23.51 6.80
N THR A 322 2.97 23.89 5.91
CA THR A 322 4.12 23.05 5.51
C THR A 322 5.04 22.84 6.71
N ARG A 323 5.42 23.91 7.42
CA ARG A 323 6.27 23.79 8.61
C ARG A 323 5.64 22.86 9.64
N GLN A 324 4.35 23.04 9.91
CA GLN A 324 3.62 22.15 10.81
C GLN A 324 3.55 20.73 10.27
N ALA A 325 3.20 20.50 8.99
CA ALA A 325 3.05 19.17 8.42
C ALA A 325 4.34 18.34 8.43
N TYR A 326 5.50 18.99 8.42
CA TYR A 326 6.82 18.35 8.50
C TYR A 326 7.50 18.47 9.88
N GLY A 327 6.88 19.15 10.85
CA GLY A 327 7.45 19.37 12.17
C GLY A 327 8.65 20.32 12.18
N LEU A 328 8.74 21.20 11.18
CA LEU A 328 9.81 22.19 11.02
C LEU A 328 9.58 23.44 11.87
N ASP A 329 8.39 23.59 12.45
CA ASP A 329 8.00 24.65 13.40
C ASP A 329 8.75 24.54 14.74
N ARG A 330 9.36 23.38 15.03
CA ARG A 330 10.06 23.08 16.29
C ARG A 330 11.57 23.06 16.16
N ILE A 331 12.11 23.55 15.05
CA ILE A 331 13.56 23.53 14.80
C ILE A 331 14.21 24.73 15.48
N ASP A 332 15.10 24.45 16.43
CA ASP A 332 16.00 25.46 16.98
C ASP A 332 17.14 25.74 15.99
N ARG A 333 17.28 27.01 15.58
CA ARG A 333 18.33 27.44 14.66
C ARG A 333 19.48 28.03 15.46
N GLN A 334 20.55 27.25 15.58
CA GLN A 334 21.77 27.71 16.23
C GLN A 334 22.81 28.09 15.17
N VAL A 335 23.25 29.35 15.21
CA VAL A 335 24.38 29.80 14.40
C VAL A 335 25.65 29.41 15.13
N TYR A 336 26.47 28.56 14.51
CA TYR A 336 27.76 28.13 15.06
C TYR A 336 28.90 28.88 14.34
N PRO A 337 29.32 30.06 14.83
CA PRO A 337 30.45 30.78 14.23
C PRO A 337 31.74 29.97 14.46
N VAL A 338 32.56 29.86 13.41
CA VAL A 338 33.85 29.17 13.51
C VAL A 338 34.81 30.06 14.30
N GLU A 339 35.04 29.73 15.56
CA GLU A 339 36.06 30.36 16.39
C GLU A 339 37.42 29.66 16.17
N THR A 340 38.44 30.43 15.81
CA THR A 340 39.79 29.91 15.53
C THR A 340 40.69 29.84 16.76
N ASN A 341 40.20 30.26 17.94
CA ASN A 341 41.00 30.35 19.16
C ASN A 341 40.94 29.06 20.00
N LEU A 342 41.75 28.08 19.61
CA LEU A 342 41.82 26.78 20.28
C LEU A 342 42.72 26.87 21.53
N THR A 343 42.13 26.83 22.74
CA THR A 343 42.88 26.80 24.01
C THR A 343 42.90 25.41 24.63
N GLN A 344 43.87 25.12 25.50
CA GLN A 344 43.94 23.83 26.20
C GLN A 344 42.71 23.57 27.08
N ALA A 345 42.15 24.60 27.70
CA ALA A 345 40.91 24.49 28.48
C ALA A 345 39.72 24.06 27.61
N VAL A 346 39.59 24.60 26.40
CA VAL A 346 38.56 24.20 25.42
C VAL A 346 38.73 22.74 25.01
N LEU A 347 39.96 22.29 24.77
CA LEU A 347 40.25 20.89 24.45
C LEU A 347 39.91 19.93 25.60
N GLN A 348 40.18 20.34 26.85
CA GLN A 348 39.82 19.55 28.03
C GLN A 348 38.31 19.48 28.25
N ALA A 349 37.59 20.59 28.05
CA ALA A 349 36.13 20.64 28.18
C ALA A 349 35.40 19.81 27.11
N ASN A 350 36.01 19.63 25.93
CA ASN A 350 35.41 18.95 24.78
C ASN A 350 36.07 17.59 24.47
N ARG A 351 36.58 16.90 25.50
CA ARG A 351 37.24 15.60 25.31
C ARG A 351 36.37 14.59 24.57
N ALA A 352 35.10 14.47 24.92
CA ALA A 352 34.15 13.58 24.24
C ALA A 352 34.06 13.84 22.72
N THR A 353 34.17 15.09 22.26
CA THR A 353 34.19 15.39 20.82
C THR A 353 35.49 14.95 20.18
N ILE A 354 36.64 15.26 20.79
CA ILE A 354 37.98 14.88 20.28
C ILE A 354 38.11 13.36 20.21
N ASP A 355 37.64 12.68 21.25
CA ASP A 355 37.65 11.22 21.39
C ASP A 355 36.74 10.49 20.40
N ASN A 356 35.93 11.23 19.63
CA ASN A 356 34.96 10.72 18.66
C ASN A 356 35.05 11.43 17.29
N ILE A 357 36.15 12.13 17.00
CA ILE A 357 36.37 12.72 15.67
C ILE A 357 36.41 11.59 14.64
N ARG A 358 35.37 11.51 13.81
CA ARG A 358 35.25 10.48 12.79
C ARG A 358 36.32 10.67 11.71
N LEU A 359 37.25 9.72 11.65
CA LEU A 359 38.26 9.61 10.59
C LEU A 359 37.78 8.71 9.43
N TRP A 360 36.92 7.73 9.74
CA TRP A 360 36.38 6.78 8.75
C TRP A 360 35.13 7.30 8.04
N ASP A 361 35.05 7.14 6.71
CA ASP A 361 33.79 7.20 5.96
C ASP A 361 33.23 5.78 5.83
N TYR A 362 31.91 5.62 5.98
CA TYR A 362 31.26 4.31 6.02
C TYR A 362 31.40 3.54 4.68
N ARG A 363 31.49 4.23 3.54
CA ARG A 363 31.59 3.61 2.20
C ARG A 363 32.93 2.90 1.95
N PRO A 364 34.10 3.54 2.14
CA PRO A 364 35.38 2.85 2.02
C PRO A 364 35.58 1.82 3.14
N LEU A 365 35.10 2.11 4.36
CA LEU A 365 35.21 1.17 5.48
C LEU A 365 34.49 -0.16 5.20
N LEU A 366 33.32 -0.12 4.57
CA LEU A 366 32.61 -1.32 4.13
C LEU A 366 33.47 -2.19 3.22
N SER A 367 34.19 -1.60 2.26
CA SER A 367 35.10 -2.35 1.39
C SER A 367 36.23 -3.01 2.18
N THR A 368 36.81 -2.29 3.15
CA THR A 368 37.84 -2.83 4.03
C THR A 368 37.31 -3.95 4.92
N TYR A 369 36.12 -3.80 5.51
CA TYR A 369 35.46 -4.86 6.28
C TYR A 369 35.25 -6.11 5.44
N ARG A 370 34.80 -5.95 4.19
CA ARG A 370 34.64 -7.08 3.27
C ARG A 370 35.94 -7.79 2.97
N GLU A 371 37.04 -7.06 2.83
CA GLU A 371 38.35 -7.63 2.56
C GLU A 371 38.95 -8.37 3.76
N VAL A 372 38.89 -7.76 4.95
CA VAL A 372 39.62 -8.25 6.13
C VAL A 372 38.77 -9.08 7.10
N GLN A 373 37.45 -8.95 7.09
CA GLN A 373 36.56 -9.50 8.12
C GLN A 373 35.40 -10.37 7.59
N GLU A 374 35.19 -10.51 6.27
CA GLU A 374 34.24 -11.51 5.73
C GLU A 374 34.73 -12.92 6.05
N LEU A 375 36.05 -13.13 5.93
CA LEU A 375 36.80 -14.38 6.14
C LEU A 375 36.36 -15.56 5.25
N ARG A 376 35.13 -15.59 4.76
CA ARG A 376 34.52 -16.65 3.94
C ARG A 376 33.59 -16.03 2.89
N LEU A 377 33.57 -16.63 1.70
CA LEU A 377 32.84 -16.10 0.54
C LEU A 377 31.32 -15.99 0.72
N TYR A 378 30.72 -16.83 1.58
CA TYR A 378 29.28 -16.85 1.83
C TYR A 378 28.84 -15.86 2.92
N TYR A 379 29.77 -15.23 3.62
CA TYR A 379 29.47 -14.12 4.51
C TYR A 379 29.64 -12.79 3.77
N ARG A 380 28.82 -11.82 4.15
CA ARG A 380 28.87 -10.48 3.58
C ARG A 380 28.38 -9.44 4.58
N PHE A 381 29.07 -8.32 4.59
CA PHE A 381 28.63 -7.06 5.20
C PHE A 381 27.80 -6.28 4.18
N GLN A 382 26.56 -5.92 4.50
CA GLN A 382 25.69 -5.18 3.58
C GLN A 382 26.02 -3.69 3.57
N ASP A 383 26.16 -3.13 4.75
CA ASP A 383 26.31 -1.71 5.05
C ASP A 383 27.26 -1.50 6.25
N VAL A 384 27.42 -0.26 6.71
CA VAL A 384 28.17 0.07 7.94
C VAL A 384 27.41 1.14 8.68
N ASP A 385 26.93 0.78 9.87
CA ASP A 385 26.18 1.64 10.76
C ASP A 385 27.10 2.49 11.64
N LEU A 386 26.58 3.64 12.07
CA LEU A 386 27.20 4.44 13.13
C LEU A 386 26.37 4.34 14.40
N ASP A 387 27.03 4.00 15.49
CA ASP A 387 26.37 3.88 16.79
C ASP A 387 27.28 4.43 17.90
N ARG A 388 26.75 4.53 19.12
CA ARG A 388 27.45 5.11 20.28
C ARG A 388 27.24 4.25 21.52
N TYR A 389 28.34 3.82 22.10
CA TYR A 389 28.38 2.99 23.30
C TYR A 389 29.13 3.68 24.42
N THR A 390 28.81 3.31 25.66
CA THR A 390 29.67 3.63 26.81
C THR A 390 30.57 2.44 27.06
N LEU A 391 31.80 2.50 26.55
CA LEU A 391 32.81 1.45 26.63
C LEU A 391 33.87 1.83 27.64
N GLU A 392 34.14 0.98 28.63
CA GLU A 392 35.11 1.23 29.68
C GLU A 392 34.89 2.60 30.36
N GLN A 393 33.62 2.93 30.66
CA GLN A 393 33.17 4.23 31.20
C GLN A 393 33.33 5.44 30.25
N ASN A 394 33.78 5.24 29.01
CA ASN A 394 33.99 6.31 28.03
C ASN A 394 32.92 6.26 26.93
N TYR A 395 32.33 7.41 26.64
CA TYR A 395 31.40 7.53 25.52
C TYR A 395 32.16 7.49 24.19
N ARG A 396 31.98 6.41 23.44
CA ARG A 396 32.68 6.13 22.19
C ARG A 396 31.69 5.94 21.05
N GLN A 397 31.95 6.60 19.94
CA GLN A 397 31.29 6.38 18.68
C GLN A 397 32.01 5.26 17.94
N VAL A 398 31.24 4.31 17.44
CA VAL A 398 31.72 3.14 16.73
C VAL A 398 31.07 3.06 15.36
N MET A 399 31.73 2.35 14.47
CA MET A 399 31.15 1.81 13.25
C MET A 399 31.04 0.31 13.38
N LEU A 400 29.92 -0.25 12.96
CA LEU A 400 29.67 -1.68 13.05
C LEU A 400 28.97 -2.19 11.80
N SER A 401 29.10 -3.49 11.53
CA SER A 401 28.41 -4.13 10.41
C SER A 401 28.15 -5.59 10.69
N ALA A 402 26.92 -6.03 10.44
CA ALA A 402 26.47 -7.39 10.64
C ALA A 402 27.09 -8.35 9.61
N ARG A 403 27.64 -9.47 10.08
CA ARG A 403 28.17 -10.51 9.19
C ARG A 403 27.06 -11.46 8.76
N GLU A 404 26.36 -11.09 7.70
CA GLU A 404 25.22 -11.85 7.21
C GLU A 404 25.59 -12.94 6.20
N LEU A 405 24.73 -13.95 6.10
CA LEU A 405 24.88 -15.05 5.15
C LEU A 405 24.20 -14.71 3.82
N GLU A 406 24.98 -14.65 2.73
CA GLU A 406 24.47 -14.49 1.36
C GLU A 406 24.63 -15.81 0.59
N TYR A 407 23.57 -16.62 0.54
CA TYR A 407 23.63 -17.96 -0.05
C TYR A 407 24.02 -17.97 -1.53
N GLY A 408 23.74 -16.88 -2.27
CA GLY A 408 24.13 -16.73 -3.67
C GLY A 408 25.63 -16.92 -3.92
N ARG A 409 26.47 -16.66 -2.91
CA ARG A 409 27.93 -16.77 -2.97
C ARG A 409 28.49 -18.13 -2.52
N VAL A 410 27.65 -19.04 -2.03
CA VAL A 410 28.08 -20.42 -1.76
C VAL A 410 28.54 -21.06 -3.08
N PRO A 411 29.66 -21.81 -3.12
CA PRO A 411 30.12 -22.46 -4.35
C PRO A 411 29.04 -23.32 -5.00
N GLU A 412 28.90 -23.27 -6.33
CA GLU A 412 27.84 -23.98 -7.08
C GLU A 412 27.72 -25.47 -6.73
N ARG A 413 28.86 -26.16 -6.58
CA ARG A 413 28.91 -27.58 -6.16
C ARG A 413 28.25 -27.85 -4.81
N ALA A 414 28.17 -26.84 -3.95
CA ALA A 414 27.58 -26.90 -2.62
C ALA A 414 26.15 -26.34 -2.59
N LYS A 415 25.59 -25.88 -3.72
CA LYS A 415 24.21 -25.37 -3.80
C LYS A 415 23.15 -26.48 -3.83
N THR A 416 23.18 -27.36 -2.84
CA THR A 416 22.18 -28.42 -2.68
C THR A 416 20.99 -27.93 -1.85
N TRP A 417 19.84 -28.59 -1.96
CA TRP A 417 18.67 -28.25 -1.13
C TRP A 417 18.95 -28.37 0.36
N VAL A 418 19.69 -29.41 0.77
CA VAL A 418 20.11 -29.61 2.17
C VAL A 418 20.97 -28.45 2.64
N ASN A 419 21.95 -28.03 1.82
CA ASN A 419 22.80 -26.91 2.18
C ASN A 419 22.03 -25.59 2.25
N GLN A 420 21.16 -25.33 1.27
CA GLN A 420 20.37 -24.10 1.19
C GLN A 420 19.37 -23.95 2.32
N ARG A 421 18.73 -25.05 2.71
CA ARG A 421 17.57 -25.00 3.60
C ARG A 421 17.89 -25.43 5.03
N LEU A 422 18.91 -26.27 5.23
CA LEU A 422 19.16 -26.93 6.52
C LEU A 422 20.56 -26.66 7.11
N LYS A 423 21.58 -26.36 6.29
CA LYS A 423 22.95 -26.13 6.78
C LYS A 423 23.29 -24.65 6.89
N TYR A 424 23.25 -23.93 5.76
CA TYR A 424 23.55 -22.51 5.71
C TYR A 424 22.29 -21.73 6.06
N THR A 425 21.99 -21.66 7.35
CA THR A 425 20.75 -21.06 7.87
C THR A 425 20.93 -19.62 8.33
N HIS A 426 22.09 -19.24 8.86
CA HIS A 426 22.26 -17.95 9.55
C HIS A 426 23.63 -17.29 9.26
N GLY A 427 23.69 -15.97 9.46
CA GLY A 427 24.94 -15.19 9.56
C GLY A 427 25.59 -15.34 10.94
N TYR A 428 26.82 -14.86 11.12
CA TYR A 428 27.57 -15.07 12.36
C TYR A 428 28.47 -13.89 12.77
N GLY A 429 28.05 -13.17 13.79
CA GLY A 429 28.75 -12.08 14.44
C GLY A 429 28.66 -10.77 13.67
N LEU A 430 29.52 -9.83 14.04
CA LEU A 430 29.68 -8.54 13.40
C LEU A 430 31.15 -8.10 13.48
N ALA A 431 31.51 -7.10 12.68
CA ALA A 431 32.75 -6.37 12.85
C ALA A 431 32.45 -4.99 13.44
N MET A 432 33.25 -4.52 14.40
CA MET A 432 33.09 -3.21 15.04
C MET A 432 34.44 -2.52 15.19
N SER A 433 34.53 -1.26 14.80
CA SER A 433 35.71 -0.41 14.96
C SER A 433 35.35 0.96 15.55
N PRO A 434 36.19 1.57 16.40
CA PRO A 434 36.03 2.98 16.75
C PRO A 434 36.16 3.87 15.52
N VAL A 435 35.45 5.00 15.51
CA VAL A 435 35.44 5.90 14.35
C VAL A 435 36.76 6.65 14.11
N ASN A 436 37.70 6.60 15.06
CA ASN A 436 38.86 7.49 15.11
C ASN A 436 40.22 6.80 15.33
N ARG A 437 40.28 5.47 15.32
CA ARG A 437 41.56 4.75 15.44
C ARG A 437 41.94 4.05 14.16
N VAL A 438 43.23 4.06 13.90
CA VAL A 438 43.87 3.50 12.71
C VAL A 438 45.11 2.74 13.14
N THR A 439 45.33 1.57 12.58
CA THR A 439 46.57 0.81 12.75
C THR A 439 47.73 1.50 12.02
N PRO A 440 49.00 1.17 12.33
CA PRO A 440 50.15 1.71 11.59
C PRO A 440 50.11 1.44 10.08
N GLN A 441 49.35 0.43 9.65
CA GLN A 441 49.16 0.05 8.24
C GLN A 441 48.01 0.81 7.55
N GLY A 442 47.33 1.72 8.25
CA GLY A 442 46.21 2.47 7.69
C GLY A 442 44.86 1.73 7.71
N GLN A 443 44.75 0.63 8.47
CA GLN A 443 43.52 -0.17 8.59
C GLN A 443 42.72 0.21 9.85
N PRO A 444 41.42 -0.07 9.92
CA PRO A 444 40.65 0.09 11.15
C PRO A 444 41.18 -0.83 12.26
N GLU A 445 41.30 -0.29 13.47
CA GLU A 445 41.42 -1.09 14.69
C GLU A 445 40.03 -1.68 15.01
N PHE A 446 39.96 -2.93 15.49
CA PHE A 446 38.68 -3.58 15.76
C PHE A 446 38.44 -3.83 17.26
N PHE A 447 37.26 -3.45 17.72
CA PHE A 447 36.69 -3.83 19.01
C PHE A 447 36.05 -5.22 18.96
N ILE A 448 35.41 -5.57 17.84
CA ILE A 448 34.86 -6.89 17.58
C ILE A 448 35.34 -7.33 16.20
N GLN A 449 35.94 -8.51 16.11
CA GLN A 449 36.48 -9.08 14.86
C GLN A 449 36.43 -10.61 14.85
N ASP A 450 36.72 -11.19 13.70
CA ASP A 450 36.90 -12.62 13.45
C ASP A 450 35.65 -13.50 13.60
N ILE A 451 35.86 -14.81 13.39
CA ILE A 451 34.87 -15.88 13.51
C ILE A 451 35.54 -17.06 14.23
N PRO A 452 35.10 -17.44 15.45
CA PRO A 452 34.06 -16.78 16.22
C PRO A 452 34.47 -15.35 16.67
N PRO A 453 33.50 -14.45 16.96
CA PRO A 453 33.80 -13.08 17.36
C PRO A 453 34.72 -12.99 18.58
N VAL A 454 35.83 -12.28 18.43
CA VAL A 454 36.74 -11.87 19.50
C VAL A 454 36.38 -10.44 19.88
N ILE A 455 36.09 -10.22 21.16
CA ILE A 455 35.68 -8.93 21.71
C ILE A 455 36.81 -8.38 22.57
N ASN A 456 37.34 -7.23 22.18
CA ASN A 456 38.45 -6.53 22.85
C ASN A 456 37.96 -5.37 23.73
N THR A 457 36.72 -5.43 24.21
CA THR A 457 36.05 -4.38 25.00
C THR A 457 35.21 -5.01 26.11
N ASP A 458 34.54 -4.19 26.92
CA ASP A 458 33.58 -4.62 27.94
C ASP A 458 32.18 -4.99 27.38
N LEU A 459 31.99 -4.96 26.05
CA LEU A 459 30.77 -5.46 25.42
C LEU A 459 30.61 -6.96 25.58
N VAL A 460 29.37 -7.40 25.77
CA VAL A 460 29.01 -8.81 25.82
C VAL A 460 28.20 -9.15 24.58
N LEU A 461 28.53 -10.26 23.92
CA LEU A 461 27.79 -10.82 22.78
C LEU A 461 27.63 -12.32 23.00
N ASP A 462 26.56 -12.70 23.69
CA ASP A 462 26.25 -14.09 24.02
C ASP A 462 25.62 -14.85 22.85
N GLN A 463 24.88 -14.13 21.98
CA GLN A 463 24.25 -14.71 20.80
C GLN A 463 24.72 -14.01 19.51
N PRO A 464 25.78 -14.53 18.85
CA PRO A 464 26.30 -13.95 17.60
C PRO A 464 25.54 -14.41 16.35
N ARG A 465 24.49 -15.24 16.44
CA ARG A 465 23.83 -15.80 15.25
C ARG A 465 22.76 -14.88 14.68
N ILE A 466 22.76 -14.70 13.37
CA ILE A 466 21.85 -13.82 12.63
C ILE A 466 20.93 -14.67 11.75
N TYR A 467 19.78 -15.06 12.28
CA TYR A 467 18.72 -15.74 11.52
C TYR A 467 17.84 -14.75 10.76
N TYR A 468 17.73 -13.52 11.26
CA TYR A 468 16.94 -12.42 10.73
C TYR A 468 17.87 -11.22 10.50
N GLY A 469 17.91 -10.73 9.27
CA GLY A 469 18.83 -9.68 8.85
C GLY A 469 18.47 -9.16 7.46
N GLU A 470 19.22 -8.24 6.91
CA GLU A 470 18.92 -7.59 5.63
C GLU A 470 19.13 -8.52 4.43
N ALA A 471 20.11 -9.42 4.49
CA ALA A 471 20.47 -10.33 3.40
C ALA A 471 19.69 -11.66 3.43
N THR A 472 18.79 -11.85 4.39
CA THR A 472 18.11 -13.14 4.65
C THR A 472 16.90 -13.40 3.72
N ASP A 473 17.14 -13.44 2.41
CA ASP A 473 16.11 -13.54 1.35
C ASP A 473 15.53 -14.96 1.15
N GLN A 474 16.19 -16.00 1.67
CA GLN A 474 15.78 -17.40 1.50
C GLN A 474 15.02 -17.95 2.71
N PHE A 475 14.01 -18.79 2.44
CA PHE A 475 13.41 -19.60 3.49
C PHE A 475 14.31 -20.76 3.93
N ILE A 476 14.28 -21.11 5.21
CA ILE A 476 15.09 -22.16 5.82
C ILE A 476 14.25 -22.99 6.80
N PHE A 477 14.81 -24.12 7.24
CA PHE A 477 14.27 -24.93 8.31
C PHE A 477 15.27 -25.08 9.45
N THR A 478 14.76 -25.00 10.68
CA THR A 478 15.52 -25.27 11.90
C THR A 478 14.87 -26.40 12.69
N GLY A 479 15.54 -26.89 13.73
CA GLY A 479 15.05 -28.02 14.54
C GLY A 479 15.12 -29.38 13.85
N MET A 480 15.77 -29.47 12.69
CA MET A 480 15.80 -30.64 11.82
C MET A 480 16.65 -31.79 12.39
N GLY A 481 16.61 -32.96 11.76
CA GLY A 481 17.43 -34.13 12.10
C GLY A 481 18.91 -34.03 11.71
N THR A 482 19.35 -32.85 11.24
CA THR A 482 20.75 -32.55 10.92
C THR A 482 21.11 -31.20 11.52
N ASP A 483 22.34 -31.06 12.02
CA ASP A 483 22.78 -29.82 12.64
C ASP A 483 23.03 -28.72 11.61
N GLU A 484 22.91 -27.48 12.03
CA GLU A 484 23.18 -26.29 11.23
C GLU A 484 24.68 -25.99 11.21
N PHE A 485 25.14 -25.30 10.17
CA PHE A 485 26.52 -24.84 10.08
C PHE A 485 26.67 -23.51 10.81
N ASP A 486 27.66 -23.40 11.69
CA ASP A 486 27.97 -22.17 12.45
C ASP A 486 29.21 -21.49 11.83
N TYR A 487 30.37 -22.11 11.95
CA TYR A 487 31.63 -21.63 11.39
C TYR A 487 32.66 -22.76 11.25
N PRO A 488 33.71 -22.61 10.44
CA PRO A 488 34.72 -23.66 10.27
C PRO A 488 35.73 -23.65 11.43
N ILE A 489 36.07 -24.84 11.95
CA ILE A 489 37.10 -25.06 12.98
C ILE A 489 38.15 -26.03 12.40
N GLY A 490 39.27 -25.49 11.89
CA GLY A 490 40.32 -26.32 11.28
C GLY A 490 39.82 -27.06 10.04
N GLN A 491 39.74 -28.40 10.13
CA GLN A 491 39.13 -29.25 9.08
C GLN A 491 37.68 -29.66 9.36
N GLU A 492 37.16 -29.34 10.54
CA GLU A 492 35.79 -29.60 10.95
C GLU A 492 34.95 -28.32 10.91
N ASN A 493 33.65 -28.45 11.19
CA ASN A 493 32.74 -27.31 11.29
C ASN A 493 32.08 -27.31 12.66
N ALA A 494 32.02 -26.14 13.29
CA ALA A 494 31.13 -25.90 14.41
C ALA A 494 29.69 -26.12 13.94
N ALA A 495 28.96 -26.89 14.73
CA ALA A 495 27.58 -27.24 14.51
C ALA A 495 26.70 -26.49 15.51
N ASN A 496 25.51 -26.06 15.07
CA ASN A 496 24.53 -25.43 15.92
C ASN A 496 23.17 -26.14 15.79
N ARG A 497 22.37 -26.06 16.85
CA ARG A 497 20.96 -26.43 16.79
C ARG A 497 20.14 -25.28 17.33
N TYR A 498 19.32 -24.67 16.48
CA TYR A 498 18.48 -23.55 16.86
C TYR A 498 17.61 -23.87 18.09
N SER A 499 17.70 -23.00 19.10
CA SER A 499 16.93 -23.09 20.35
C SER A 499 16.03 -21.87 20.57
N GLY A 500 15.96 -20.98 19.58
CA GLY A 500 15.16 -19.77 19.63
C GLY A 500 13.65 -19.99 19.41
N LEU A 501 12.91 -18.90 19.53
CA LEU A 501 11.45 -18.86 19.40
C LEU A 501 10.98 -18.56 17.97
N GLY A 502 11.88 -18.08 17.11
CA GLY A 502 11.59 -17.69 15.74
C GLY A 502 11.08 -18.83 14.87
N GLY A 503 10.43 -18.46 13.77
CA GLY A 503 9.90 -19.39 12.77
C GLY A 503 8.59 -20.05 13.16
N VAL A 504 7.94 -20.65 12.17
CA VAL A 504 6.63 -21.28 12.34
C VAL A 504 6.80 -22.78 12.57
N PRO A 505 6.28 -23.35 13.68
CA PRO A 505 6.32 -24.79 13.91
C PRO A 505 5.59 -25.58 12.82
N ILE A 506 6.19 -26.69 12.38
CA ILE A 506 5.63 -27.59 11.37
C ILE A 506 5.65 -29.06 11.83
N PRO A 507 4.99 -29.38 12.96
CA PRO A 507 5.15 -30.67 13.64
C PRO A 507 4.52 -31.86 12.90
N THR A 508 3.62 -31.62 11.94
CA THR A 508 2.86 -32.69 11.28
C THR A 508 2.98 -32.67 9.77
N ILE A 509 2.68 -33.81 9.14
CA ILE A 509 2.69 -33.96 7.68
C ILE A 509 1.70 -33.00 6.98
N TRP A 510 0.63 -32.58 7.65
CA TRP A 510 -0.34 -31.63 7.09
C TRP A 510 0.24 -30.23 6.94
N HIS A 511 1.02 -29.75 7.91
CA HIS A 511 1.75 -28.49 7.79
C HIS A 511 2.75 -28.57 6.63
N ARG A 512 3.48 -29.69 6.55
CA ARG A 512 4.46 -29.95 5.48
C ARG A 512 3.80 -29.97 4.10
N LEU A 513 2.61 -30.54 3.95
CA LEU A 513 1.85 -30.53 2.70
C LEU A 513 1.46 -29.11 2.29
N LEU A 514 0.92 -28.31 3.21
CA LEU A 514 0.50 -26.93 2.92
C LEU A 514 1.70 -26.05 2.56
N TYR A 515 2.81 -26.15 3.28
CA TYR A 515 4.04 -25.44 2.92
C TYR A 515 4.69 -25.95 1.63
N ALA A 516 4.61 -27.26 1.33
CA ALA A 516 5.08 -27.81 0.05
C ALA A 516 4.29 -27.22 -1.14
N LEU A 517 2.99 -27.02 -0.98
CA LEU A 517 2.14 -26.40 -2.00
C LEU A 517 2.37 -24.87 -2.09
N ASP A 518 2.42 -24.17 -0.95
CA ASP A 518 2.66 -22.71 -0.88
C ASP A 518 4.02 -22.31 -1.45
N ARG A 519 5.08 -23.08 -1.13
CA ARG A 519 6.46 -22.81 -1.59
C ARG A 519 6.82 -23.49 -2.90
N ALA A 520 5.87 -24.24 -3.49
CA ALA A 520 6.09 -25.07 -4.67
C ALA A 520 7.33 -26.00 -4.54
N ASP A 521 7.54 -26.57 -3.35
CA ASP A 521 8.69 -27.44 -3.06
C ASP A 521 8.27 -28.76 -2.41
N LEU A 522 8.17 -29.80 -3.24
CA LEU A 522 7.79 -31.15 -2.81
C LEU A 522 8.76 -31.76 -1.80
N LYS A 523 10.02 -31.29 -1.73
CA LYS A 523 11.02 -31.82 -0.79
C LYS A 523 10.62 -31.59 0.66
N ILE A 524 9.80 -30.57 0.93
CA ILE A 524 9.22 -30.31 2.25
C ILE A 524 8.37 -31.50 2.72
N LEU A 525 7.65 -32.14 1.80
CA LEU A 525 6.76 -33.26 2.11
C LEU A 525 7.48 -34.61 2.21
N ILE A 526 8.46 -34.86 1.32
CA ILE A 526 9.05 -36.21 1.16
C ILE A 526 10.36 -36.42 1.95
N SER A 527 11.00 -35.35 2.42
CA SER A 527 12.29 -35.45 3.10
C SER A 527 12.17 -36.10 4.48
N ASN A 528 13.15 -36.94 4.83
CA ASN A 528 13.22 -37.60 6.14
C ASN A 528 13.96 -36.78 7.20
N TYR A 529 14.48 -35.60 6.86
CA TYR A 529 15.16 -34.71 7.81
C TYR A 529 14.20 -33.96 8.75
N PHE A 530 12.89 -33.96 8.47
CA PHE A 530 11.90 -33.26 9.29
C PHE A 530 11.62 -34.03 10.59
N THR A 531 11.63 -33.28 11.69
CA THR A 531 11.33 -33.73 13.05
C THR A 531 10.06 -33.02 13.55
N PRO A 532 9.43 -33.49 14.65
CA PRO A 532 8.33 -32.76 15.28
C PRO A 532 8.69 -31.35 15.76
N GLU A 533 9.96 -31.10 16.07
CA GLU A 533 10.48 -29.80 16.51
C GLU A 533 10.80 -28.85 15.34
N ALA A 534 10.63 -29.29 14.10
CA ALA A 534 10.99 -28.52 12.92
C ALA A 534 10.19 -27.21 12.82
N ARG A 535 10.88 -26.15 12.40
CA ARG A 535 10.30 -24.82 12.17
C ARG A 535 10.71 -24.31 10.80
N ILE A 536 9.81 -23.57 10.14
CA ILE A 536 10.10 -22.87 8.87
C ILE A 536 10.25 -21.37 9.12
N HIS A 537 11.31 -20.76 8.57
CA HIS A 537 11.54 -19.32 8.61
C HIS A 537 11.53 -18.79 7.18
N TYR A 538 10.64 -17.85 6.86
CA TYR A 538 10.46 -17.38 5.47
C TYR A 538 10.18 -15.89 5.27
N HIS A 539 9.84 -15.13 6.31
CA HIS A 539 9.94 -13.66 6.34
C HIS A 539 11.03 -13.28 7.33
N ARG A 540 12.27 -13.40 6.85
CA ARG A 540 13.47 -13.22 7.66
C ARG A 540 14.09 -11.84 7.46
N GLN A 541 13.94 -11.27 6.26
CA GLN A 541 14.31 -9.89 6.01
C GLN A 541 13.56 -8.94 6.93
N VAL A 542 14.32 -8.13 7.68
CA VAL A 542 13.81 -7.22 8.71
C VAL A 542 12.70 -6.33 8.15
N ARG A 543 12.98 -5.64 7.03
CA ARG A 543 12.02 -4.72 6.40
C ARG A 543 10.77 -5.45 5.87
N ASP A 544 10.96 -6.58 5.20
CA ASP A 544 9.87 -7.39 4.61
C ASP A 544 8.87 -7.89 5.68
N ARG A 545 9.41 -8.32 6.82
CA ARG A 545 8.68 -8.77 8.00
C ARG A 545 7.89 -7.64 8.63
N VAL A 546 8.54 -6.50 8.90
CA VAL A 546 7.88 -5.34 9.52
C VAL A 546 6.80 -4.77 8.60
N GLN A 547 7.05 -4.68 7.28
CA GLN A 547 6.08 -4.15 6.31
C GLN A 547 4.81 -5.01 6.23
N ARG A 548 4.90 -6.33 6.50
CA ARG A 548 3.73 -7.21 6.60
C ARG A 548 2.91 -6.96 7.86
N LEU A 549 3.58 -6.78 9.01
CA LEU A 549 2.91 -6.52 10.28
C LEU A 549 2.26 -5.13 10.33
N ALA A 550 2.90 -4.14 9.70
CA ALA A 550 2.43 -2.76 9.71
C ALA A 550 2.44 -2.16 8.29
N PRO A 551 1.60 -2.64 7.35
CA PRO A 551 1.62 -2.20 5.96
C PRO A 551 1.15 -0.75 5.77
N PHE A 552 0.57 -0.16 6.81
CA PHE A 552 0.10 1.21 6.88
C PHE A 552 1.19 2.20 7.35
N LEU A 553 2.36 1.71 7.76
CA LEU A 553 3.53 2.54 8.05
C LEU A 553 4.46 2.58 6.85
N ARG A 554 5.15 3.71 6.69
CA ARG A 554 6.27 3.85 5.76
C ARG A 554 7.55 3.54 6.53
N LEU A 555 8.27 2.51 6.13
CA LEU A 555 9.53 2.14 6.77
C LEU A 555 10.71 2.96 6.21
N ASP A 556 11.69 3.21 7.06
CA ASP A 556 13.00 3.71 6.63
C ASP A 556 13.67 2.72 5.68
N GLN A 557 14.68 3.21 4.96
CA GLN A 557 15.46 2.44 4.02
C GLN A 557 16.53 1.58 4.68
N ASP A 558 17.01 2.02 5.84
CA ASP A 558 18.24 1.53 6.47
C ASP A 558 17.93 1.05 7.90
N PRO A 559 17.73 -0.27 8.13
CA PRO A 559 17.66 -0.82 9.48
C PRO A 559 19.07 -0.92 10.05
N TYR A 560 19.31 -0.35 11.23
CA TYR A 560 20.63 -0.34 11.84
C TYR A 560 20.75 -1.34 12.98
N LEU A 561 21.91 -1.98 13.14
CA LEU A 561 22.13 -2.99 14.17
C LEU A 561 22.64 -2.38 15.48
N VAL A 562 22.07 -2.82 16.61
CA VAL A 562 22.50 -2.44 17.96
C VAL A 562 22.81 -3.70 18.79
N ILE A 563 23.90 -3.68 19.54
CA ILE A 563 24.21 -4.70 20.54
C ILE A 563 23.61 -4.27 21.87
N THR A 564 22.70 -5.06 22.42
CA THR A 564 22.09 -4.78 23.72
C THR A 564 21.79 -6.08 24.46
N ASN A 565 22.12 -6.11 25.75
CA ASN A 565 21.92 -7.27 26.63
C ASN A 565 22.49 -8.59 26.06
N GLY A 566 23.69 -8.56 25.47
CA GLY A 566 24.30 -9.78 24.90
C GLY A 566 23.74 -10.22 23.54
N ARG A 567 22.77 -9.48 22.97
CA ARG A 567 22.09 -9.82 21.72
C ARG A 567 22.27 -8.73 20.67
N MET A 568 22.09 -9.11 19.41
CA MET A 568 22.04 -8.21 18.27
C MET A 568 20.58 -7.93 17.90
N GLN A 569 20.22 -6.66 17.82
CA GLN A 569 18.86 -6.22 17.52
C GLN A 569 18.87 -5.18 16.42
N TRP A 570 18.03 -5.38 15.40
CA TRP A 570 17.83 -4.42 14.33
C TRP A 570 16.82 -3.37 14.77
N PHE A 571 17.20 -2.11 14.67
CA PHE A 571 16.32 -0.97 14.86
C PHE A 571 15.90 -0.44 13.50
N LEU A 572 14.62 -0.14 13.36
CA LEU A 572 14.05 0.39 12.12
C LEU A 572 13.06 1.50 12.42
N ASP A 573 13.24 2.63 11.77
CA ASP A 573 12.33 3.77 11.88
C ASP A 573 11.11 3.57 11.00
N ALA A 574 9.94 3.94 11.53
CA ALA A 574 8.68 3.83 10.83
C ALA A 574 7.85 5.11 11.00
N TYR A 575 7.33 5.56 9.86
CA TYR A 575 6.72 6.86 9.70
C TYR A 575 5.23 6.73 9.37
N THR A 576 4.42 7.59 9.96
CA THR A 576 3.07 7.85 9.48
C THR A 576 3.14 8.94 8.42
N ILE A 577 2.48 8.73 7.28
CA ILE A 577 2.47 9.65 6.15
C ILE A 577 1.04 9.94 5.70
N SER A 578 0.84 11.11 5.10
CA SER A 578 -0.42 11.49 4.44
C SER A 578 -0.11 12.39 3.25
N ASN A 579 -0.97 12.32 2.22
CA ASN A 579 -1.02 13.27 1.12
C ASN A 579 -2.26 14.17 1.21
N ARG A 580 -2.91 14.19 2.38
CA ARG A 580 -4.17 14.88 2.65
C ARG A 580 -4.04 15.94 3.76
N PHE A 581 -2.87 16.55 3.89
CA PHE A 581 -2.68 17.73 4.73
C PHE A 581 -2.94 18.99 3.88
N PRO A 582 -3.92 19.85 4.19
CA PRO A 582 -4.25 21.00 3.35
C PRO A 582 -3.09 22.02 3.32
N TYR A 583 -2.87 22.70 2.19
CA TYR A 583 -1.83 23.72 1.97
C TYR A 583 -0.36 23.28 2.15
N ALA A 584 -0.08 22.09 2.68
CA ALA A 584 1.29 21.65 2.88
C ALA A 584 1.94 21.25 1.55
N GLU A 585 3.12 21.81 1.29
CA GLU A 585 3.92 21.57 0.09
C GLU A 585 4.36 20.10 0.00
N PRO A 586 4.03 19.37 -1.08
CA PRO A 586 4.40 17.96 -1.20
C PRO A 586 5.89 17.75 -1.51
N ILE A 587 6.52 16.78 -0.85
CA ILE A 587 7.89 16.33 -1.18
C ILE A 587 7.79 15.13 -2.11
N ASN A 588 7.93 15.39 -3.43
CA ASN A 588 7.50 14.50 -4.51
C ASN A 588 5.98 14.23 -4.41
N PRO A 589 5.27 13.78 -5.47
CA PRO A 589 3.82 13.54 -5.39
C PRO A 589 3.39 12.39 -4.43
N ALA A 590 4.27 11.95 -3.52
CA ALA A 590 4.06 10.85 -2.60
C ALA A 590 3.34 11.26 -1.31
N PHE A 591 3.76 12.35 -0.64
CA PHE A 591 3.18 12.78 0.64
C PHE A 591 3.44 14.27 0.91
N ASN A 592 2.56 14.88 1.71
CA ASN A 592 2.70 16.24 2.20
C ASN A 592 2.61 16.36 3.73
N TYR A 593 2.75 15.22 4.42
CA TYR A 593 2.82 15.12 5.87
C TYR A 593 3.62 13.88 6.26
N ILE A 594 4.45 13.99 7.30
CA ILE A 594 5.24 12.87 7.83
C ILE A 594 5.53 13.03 9.33
N ARG A 595 5.46 11.93 10.08
CA ARG A 595 5.94 11.85 11.47
C ARG A 595 6.67 10.55 11.74
N ASN A 596 7.87 10.63 12.31
CA ASN A 596 8.52 9.48 12.93
C ASN A 596 7.70 9.08 14.15
N SER A 597 6.89 8.03 14.00
CA SER A 597 5.82 7.69 14.95
C SER A 597 6.11 6.39 15.70
N VAL A 598 6.93 5.52 15.11
CA VAL A 598 7.17 4.17 15.59
C VAL A 598 8.64 3.84 15.41
N LYS A 599 9.27 3.31 16.46
CA LYS A 599 10.57 2.64 16.41
C LYS A 599 10.29 1.15 16.50
N VAL A 600 10.79 0.39 15.53
CA VAL A 600 10.64 -1.06 15.48
C VAL A 600 11.96 -1.69 15.89
N VAL A 601 11.90 -2.73 16.71
CA VAL A 601 13.06 -3.52 17.11
C VAL A 601 12.80 -4.96 16.68
N VAL A 602 13.77 -5.58 16.03
CA VAL A 602 13.71 -6.98 15.59
C VAL A 602 14.95 -7.70 16.07
N ASP A 603 14.77 -8.73 16.88
CA ASP A 603 15.89 -9.54 17.35
C ASP A 603 16.53 -10.33 16.18
N ALA A 604 17.86 -10.26 16.02
CA ALA A 604 18.54 -10.92 14.90
C ALA A 604 18.50 -12.46 14.99
N TYR A 605 18.28 -13.03 16.19
CA TYR A 605 18.23 -14.46 16.43
C TYR A 605 16.80 -15.02 16.37
N ASP A 606 15.84 -14.36 17.03
CA ASP A 606 14.45 -14.82 17.11
C ASP A 606 13.51 -14.19 16.08
N GLY A 607 13.84 -12.99 15.59
CA GLY A 607 12.96 -12.21 14.73
C GLY A 607 11.69 -11.72 15.42
N THR A 608 11.63 -11.78 16.75
CA THR A 608 10.54 -11.22 17.57
C THR A 608 10.59 -9.71 17.63
#